data_AF-A0A6B9TFZ3-F1
#
_entry.id   AF-A0A6B9TFZ3-F1
#
_cell.length_a   1.000
_cell.length_b   1.000
_cell.length_c   1.000
_cell.angle_alpha   90.00
_cell.angle_beta   90.00
_cell.angle_gamma   90.00
#
_symmetry.space_group_name_H-M   'P 1'
#
loop_
_entity.id
_entity.type
_entity.pdbx_description
1 polymer ?
#
loop_
_entity_poly.entity_id
_entity_poly.type
_entity_poly.pdbx_seq_one_letter_code
_entity_poly.pdbx_strand_id
1 'polypeptide(L)'
;MKRIHILVLLLAIVGVSGCIDSGKGNINQLIPEINEHIKNGDSYFNESAMAANDFKLDDALSKCELAASEYNSARNLASEALGYARNDGDPVIINYIELLVSELEAKINATSQLKSAIEMFRLNQTEEGNSNIELANSYMKSAKELEGERQEIVRKNPDRFQ
;
A
#
# COMPACT_ATOMS: atom_id res chain seq x y z
N MET A 1 -33.67 -17.99 8.26
CA MET A 1 -32.62 -17.28 9.02
C MET A 1 -32.32 -15.98 8.29
N LYS A 2 -32.52 -14.83 8.95
CA LYS A 2 -32.22 -13.52 8.36
C LYS A 2 -30.71 -13.42 8.19
N ARG A 3 -30.24 -13.34 6.95
CA ARG A 3 -28.83 -13.07 6.65
C ARG A 3 -28.56 -11.62 7.08
N ILE A 4 -28.01 -11.45 8.27
CA ILE A 4 -27.53 -10.14 8.71
C ILE A 4 -26.20 -9.94 7.97
N HIS A 5 -26.24 -9.23 6.85
CA HIS A 5 -25.04 -8.78 6.16
C HIS A 5 -24.50 -7.57 6.93
N ILE A 6 -23.75 -7.82 8.01
CA ILE A 6 -22.87 -6.78 8.57
C ILE A 6 -21.74 -6.64 7.56
N LEU A 7 -21.86 -5.71 6.63
CA LEU A 7 -20.79 -5.39 5.68
C LEU A 7 -19.93 -4.32 6.35
N VAL A 8 -18.74 -4.70 6.83
CA VAL A 8 -17.76 -3.71 7.31
C VAL A 8 -17.23 -2.95 6.10
N LEU A 9 -17.34 -1.62 6.13
CA LEU A 9 -16.93 -0.75 5.02
C LEU A 9 -15.40 -0.69 4.90
N LEU A 10 -14.88 -0.97 3.70
CA LEU A 10 -13.47 -0.74 3.36
C LEU A 10 -13.18 0.75 3.17
N LEU A 11 -12.08 1.23 3.74
CA LEU A 11 -11.63 2.60 3.56
C LEU A 11 -11.07 2.81 2.15
N ALA A 12 -11.57 3.83 1.45
CA ALA A 12 -11.00 4.27 0.18
C ALA A 12 -9.66 4.98 0.42
N ILE A 13 -8.64 4.61 -0.35
CA ILE A 13 -7.28 5.13 -0.23
C ILE A 13 -7.07 6.20 -1.30
N VAL A 14 -6.61 7.38 -0.89
CA VAL A 14 -6.12 8.42 -1.81
C VAL A 14 -4.61 8.50 -1.64
N GLY A 15 -3.84 8.07 -2.63
CA GLY A 15 -2.38 8.18 -2.64
C GLY A 15 -1.94 9.61 -2.96
N VAL A 16 -0.94 10.13 -2.25
CA VAL A 16 -0.28 11.40 -2.60
C VAL A 16 1.15 11.06 -3.05
N SER A 17 1.39 11.10 -4.36
CA SER A 17 2.73 10.92 -4.91
C SER A 17 3.54 12.20 -4.70
N GLY A 18 4.54 12.17 -3.83
CA GLY A 18 5.55 13.22 -3.74
C GLY A 18 6.55 13.11 -4.89
N CYS A 19 6.85 14.22 -5.56
CA CYS A 19 8.07 14.34 -6.34
C CYS A 19 9.26 14.33 -5.37
N ILE A 20 10.29 13.57 -5.69
CA ILE A 20 11.57 13.59 -4.99
C ILE A 20 12.63 13.86 -6.05
N ASP A 21 13.29 15.02 -6.00
CA ASP A 21 14.62 15.18 -6.58
C ASP A 21 15.63 15.15 -5.42
N SER A 22 15.92 13.93 -4.96
CA SER A 22 17.11 13.74 -4.14
C SER A 22 18.30 13.98 -5.05
N GLY A 23 19.26 14.86 -4.76
CA GLY A 23 20.36 15.16 -5.69
C GLY A 23 21.30 13.99 -6.09
N LYS A 24 20.85 12.72 -5.98
CA LYS A 24 21.54 11.45 -6.18
C LYS A 24 20.86 10.65 -7.29
N GLY A 25 21.53 10.57 -8.44
CA GLY A 25 20.95 10.09 -9.70
C GLY A 25 20.33 8.68 -9.66
N ASN A 26 20.87 7.74 -8.87
CA ASN A 26 20.36 6.36 -8.85
C ASN A 26 19.01 6.23 -8.12
N ILE A 27 18.84 6.94 -7.00
CA ILE A 27 17.57 6.92 -6.25
C ILE A 27 16.49 7.65 -7.04
N ASN A 28 16.83 8.80 -7.63
CA ASN A 28 15.90 9.59 -8.44
C ASN A 28 15.33 8.86 -9.65
N GLN A 29 16.06 7.91 -10.21
CA GLN A 29 15.55 7.11 -11.32
C GLN A 29 14.48 6.11 -10.86
N LEU A 30 14.58 5.59 -9.64
CA LEU A 30 13.65 4.60 -9.11
C LEU A 30 12.36 5.21 -8.54
N ILE A 31 12.42 6.43 -7.98
CA ILE A 31 11.25 7.03 -7.31
C ILE A 31 10.03 7.18 -8.21
N PRO A 32 10.14 7.67 -9.46
CA PRO A 32 8.99 7.76 -10.37
C PRO A 32 8.33 6.39 -10.61
N GLU A 33 9.13 5.33 -10.80
CA GLU A 33 8.63 3.97 -11.00
C GLU A 33 7.97 3.41 -9.74
N ILE A 34 8.57 3.63 -8.55
CA ILE A 34 7.98 3.25 -7.27
C ILE A 34 6.62 3.94 -7.08
N ASN A 35 6.54 5.25 -7.33
CA ASN A 35 5.32 6.02 -7.19
C ASN A 35 4.22 5.56 -8.14
N GLU A 36 4.57 5.21 -9.38
CA GLU A 36 3.61 4.69 -10.35
C GLU A 36 3.06 3.32 -9.92
N HIS A 37 3.92 2.42 -9.44
CA HIS A 37 3.49 1.15 -8.87
C HIS A 37 2.60 1.34 -7.63
N ILE A 38 2.92 2.26 -6.72
CA ILE A 38 2.06 2.57 -5.56
C ILE A 38 0.69 3.06 -6.01
N LYS A 39 0.66 4.00 -6.96
CA LYS A 39 -0.58 4.56 -7.49
C LYS A 39 -1.46 3.49 -8.15
N ASN A 40 -0.85 2.60 -8.94
CA ASN A 40 -1.57 1.49 -9.58
C ASN A 40 -2.06 0.47 -8.53
N GLY A 41 -1.23 0.16 -7.54
CA GLY A 41 -1.61 -0.68 -6.40
C GLY A 41 -2.78 -0.11 -5.61
N ASP A 42 -2.76 1.19 -5.31
CA ASP A 42 -3.85 1.90 -4.62
C ASP A 42 -5.15 1.84 -5.43
N SER A 43 -5.07 2.04 -6.76
CA SER A 43 -6.23 1.92 -7.66
C SER A 43 -6.82 0.52 -7.62
N TYR A 44 -6.00 -0.51 -7.82
CA TYR A 44 -6.45 -1.90 -7.83
C TYR A 44 -6.98 -2.36 -6.46
N PHE A 45 -6.38 -1.91 -5.35
CA PHE A 45 -6.90 -2.21 -4.02
C PHE A 45 -8.29 -1.62 -3.82
N ASN A 46 -8.49 -0.34 -4.20
CA ASN A 46 -9.79 0.31 -4.12
C ASN A 46 -10.82 -0.37 -5.05
N GLU A 47 -10.44 -0.74 -6.26
CA GLU A 47 -11.28 -1.49 -7.20
C GLU A 47 -11.67 -2.86 -6.62
N SER A 48 -10.75 -3.57 -5.99
CA SER A 48 -11.03 -4.83 -5.29
C SER A 48 -12.03 -4.63 -4.17
N ALA A 49 -11.84 -3.60 -3.34
CA ALA A 49 -12.76 -3.26 -2.26
C ALA A 49 -14.18 -2.95 -2.75
N MET A 50 -14.30 -2.17 -3.83
CA MET A 50 -15.60 -1.88 -4.46
C MET A 50 -16.26 -3.15 -5.01
N ALA A 51 -15.51 -3.99 -5.74
CA ALA A 51 -16.02 -5.25 -6.27
C ALA A 51 -16.45 -6.21 -5.15
N ALA A 52 -15.71 -6.28 -4.05
CA ALA A 52 -16.06 -7.09 -2.88
C ALA A 52 -17.37 -6.61 -2.24
N ASN A 53 -17.55 -5.30 -2.09
CA ASN A 53 -18.79 -4.71 -1.57
C ASN A 53 -20.01 -4.98 -2.48
N ASP A 54 -19.77 -5.03 -3.79
CA ASP A 54 -20.78 -5.41 -4.81
C ASP A 54 -21.01 -6.93 -4.91
N PHE A 55 -20.36 -7.74 -4.06
CA PHE A 55 -20.35 -9.21 -4.13
C PHE A 55 -19.86 -9.78 -5.47
N LYS A 56 -19.08 -9.02 -6.24
CA LYS A 56 -18.37 -9.47 -7.45
C LYS A 56 -17.05 -10.12 -7.05
N LEU A 57 -17.13 -11.24 -6.32
CA LEU A 57 -15.99 -11.81 -5.59
C LEU A 57 -14.84 -12.27 -6.50
N ASP A 58 -15.12 -12.80 -7.69
CA ASP A 58 -14.05 -13.21 -8.62
C ASP A 58 -13.30 -12.00 -9.22
N ASP A 59 -14.01 -10.90 -9.51
CA ASP A 59 -13.40 -9.63 -9.94
C ASP A 59 -12.58 -9.02 -8.80
N ALA A 60 -13.14 -9.01 -7.58
CA ALA A 60 -12.43 -8.54 -6.39
C ALA A 60 -11.10 -9.30 -6.16
N LEU A 61 -11.09 -10.62 -6.32
CA LEU A 61 -9.87 -11.43 -6.25
C LEU A 61 -8.87 -11.05 -7.34
N SER A 62 -9.32 -10.92 -8.59
CA SER A 62 -8.44 -10.51 -9.69
C SER A 62 -7.78 -9.16 -9.42
N LYS A 63 -8.52 -8.20 -8.87
CA LYS A 63 -8.00 -6.88 -8.50
C LYS A 63 -7.05 -6.93 -7.30
N CYS A 64 -7.29 -7.81 -6.33
CA CYS A 64 -6.36 -8.07 -5.23
C CYS A 64 -5.00 -8.58 -5.73
N GLU A 65 -4.99 -9.51 -6.69
CA GLU A 65 -3.74 -10.03 -7.26
C GLU A 65 -2.95 -8.94 -8.00
N LEU A 66 -3.65 -8.08 -8.75
CA LEU A 66 -3.02 -6.92 -9.41
C LEU A 66 -2.44 -5.95 -8.38
N ALA A 67 -3.20 -5.58 -7.34
CA ALA A 67 -2.71 -4.72 -6.27
C ALA A 67 -1.47 -5.32 -5.57
N ALA A 68 -1.51 -6.62 -5.26
CA ALA A 68 -0.40 -7.33 -4.66
C ALA A 68 0.84 -7.31 -5.56
N SER A 69 0.67 -7.52 -6.86
CA SER A 69 1.76 -7.44 -7.83
C SER A 69 2.40 -6.05 -7.85
N GLU A 70 1.61 -4.99 -7.97
CA GLU A 70 2.08 -3.60 -7.99
C GLU A 70 2.82 -3.22 -6.71
N TYR A 71 2.27 -3.50 -5.53
CA TYR A 71 2.94 -3.20 -4.27
C TYR A 71 4.23 -4.01 -4.07
N ASN A 72 4.27 -5.26 -4.52
CA ASN A 72 5.50 -6.06 -4.46
C ASN A 72 6.61 -5.50 -5.35
N SER A 73 6.27 -5.02 -6.56
CA SER A 73 7.19 -4.33 -7.46
C SER A 73 7.72 -3.06 -6.83
N ALA A 74 6.84 -2.20 -6.31
CA ALA A 74 7.23 -0.98 -5.58
C ALA A 74 8.17 -1.30 -4.41
N ARG A 75 7.87 -2.34 -3.62
CA ARG A 75 8.69 -2.73 -2.46
C ARG A 75 10.08 -3.21 -2.86
N ASN A 76 10.18 -3.94 -3.98
CA ASN A 76 11.48 -4.40 -4.50
C ASN A 76 12.35 -3.20 -4.91
N LEU A 77 11.79 -2.27 -5.68
CA LEU A 77 12.47 -1.04 -6.10
C LEU A 77 12.84 -0.16 -4.90
N ALA A 78 11.95 -0.02 -3.92
CA ALA A 78 12.24 0.71 -2.68
C ALA A 78 13.38 0.05 -1.87
N SER A 79 13.45 -1.28 -1.85
CA SER A 79 14.55 -2.00 -1.20
C SER A 79 15.89 -1.79 -1.94
N GLU A 80 15.87 -1.73 -3.27
CA GLU A 80 17.06 -1.36 -4.05
C GLU A 80 17.49 0.09 -3.75
N ALA A 81 16.54 1.03 -3.75
CA ALA A 81 16.78 2.42 -3.40
C ALA A 81 17.37 2.57 -1.99
N LEU A 82 16.92 1.75 -1.03
CA LEU A 82 17.47 1.71 0.32
C LEU A 82 18.93 1.25 0.34
N GLY A 83 19.29 0.31 -0.53
CA GLY A 83 20.68 -0.11 -0.73
C GLY A 83 21.57 1.05 -1.19
N TYR A 84 21.11 1.81 -2.19
CA TYR A 84 21.82 3.03 -2.63
C TYR A 84 21.93 4.06 -1.50
N ALA A 85 20.83 4.35 -0.80
CA ALA A 85 20.83 5.32 0.30
C ALA A 85 21.79 4.95 1.43
N ARG A 86 21.87 3.66 1.79
CA ARG A 86 22.81 3.16 2.81
C ARG A 86 24.26 3.27 2.36
N ASN A 87 24.56 2.98 1.09
CA ASN A 87 25.90 3.16 0.53
C ASN A 87 26.32 4.63 0.53
N ASP A 88 25.39 5.54 0.25
CA ASP A 88 25.65 6.97 0.23
C ASP A 88 25.71 7.60 1.63
N GLY A 89 25.25 6.90 2.68
CA GLY A 89 25.38 7.29 4.07
C GLY A 89 24.56 8.51 4.51
N ASP A 90 23.49 8.87 3.78
CA ASP A 90 22.63 10.01 4.15
C ASP A 90 21.49 9.53 5.07
N PRO A 91 21.51 9.83 6.38
CA PRO A 91 20.52 9.32 7.33
C PRO A 91 19.11 9.84 7.07
N VAL A 92 18.94 11.00 6.43
CA VAL A 92 17.62 11.55 6.10
C VAL A 92 16.98 10.73 4.99
N ILE A 93 17.75 10.44 3.94
CA ILE A 93 17.28 9.62 2.80
C ILE A 93 17.09 8.16 3.23
N ILE A 94 17.98 7.61 4.06
CA ILE A 94 17.82 6.25 4.60
C ILE A 94 16.50 6.13 5.35
N ASN A 95 16.24 7.03 6.32
CA ASN A 95 15.01 7.00 7.10
C ASN A 95 13.75 7.16 6.22
N TYR A 96 13.82 8.04 5.21
CA TYR A 96 12.73 8.21 4.25
C TYR A 96 12.39 6.91 3.51
N ILE A 97 13.40 6.20 3.00
CA ILE A 97 13.18 4.97 2.24
C ILE A 97 12.79 3.80 3.17
N GLU A 98 13.31 3.74 4.39
CA GLU A 98 12.88 2.74 5.38
C GLU A 98 11.38 2.86 5.69
N LEU A 99 10.87 4.09 5.89
CA LEU A 99 9.44 4.33 6.04
C LEU A 99 8.64 3.93 4.79
N LEU A 100 9.17 4.20 3.59
CA LEU A 100 8.54 3.78 2.33
C LEU A 100 8.43 2.26 2.21
N VAL A 101 9.47 1.52 2.60
CA VAL A 101 9.45 0.05 2.62
C VAL A 101 8.40 -0.46 3.61
N SER A 102 8.35 0.10 4.83
CA SER A 102 7.33 -0.28 5.82
C SER A 102 5.91 0.08 5.38
N GLU A 103 5.71 1.23 4.71
CA GLU A 103 4.42 1.62 4.11
C GLU A 103 3.94 0.56 3.12
N LEU A 104 4.83 0.11 2.24
CA LEU A 104 4.55 -0.90 1.23
C LEU A 104 4.28 -2.28 1.84
N GLU A 105 5.01 -2.68 2.88
CA GLU A 105 4.74 -3.91 3.63
C GLU A 105 3.34 -3.89 4.26
N ALA A 106 2.94 -2.75 4.85
CA ALA A 106 1.60 -2.57 5.36
C ALA A 106 0.53 -2.67 4.26
N LYS A 107 0.76 -2.08 3.07
CA LYS A 107 -0.15 -2.20 1.91
C LYS A 107 -0.26 -3.65 1.39
N ILE A 108 0.85 -4.39 1.35
CA ILE A 108 0.88 -5.81 0.98
C ILE A 108 0.08 -6.64 1.99
N ASN A 109 0.28 -6.41 3.28
CA ASN A 109 -0.47 -7.09 4.34
C ASN A 109 -1.96 -6.77 4.27
N ALA A 110 -2.33 -5.50 4.05
CA ALA A 110 -3.72 -5.11 3.85
C ALA A 110 -4.35 -5.84 2.66
N THR A 111 -3.64 -5.94 1.54
CA THR A 111 -4.11 -6.65 0.33
C THR A 111 -4.29 -8.14 0.59
N SER A 112 -3.37 -8.75 1.35
CA SER A 112 -3.45 -10.14 1.77
C SER A 112 -4.70 -10.41 2.62
N GLN A 113 -4.97 -9.55 3.61
CA GLN A 113 -6.17 -9.67 4.45
C GLN A 113 -7.45 -9.45 3.64
N LEU A 114 -7.47 -8.48 2.71
CA LEU A 114 -8.61 -8.28 1.82
C LEU A 114 -8.88 -9.52 0.95
N LYS A 115 -7.82 -10.13 0.39
CA LYS A 115 -7.93 -11.38 -0.37
C LYS A 115 -8.54 -12.50 0.49
N SER A 116 -8.02 -12.70 1.71
CA SER A 116 -8.56 -13.68 2.66
C SER A 116 -10.03 -13.41 3.01
N ALA A 117 -10.42 -12.14 3.21
CA ALA A 117 -11.80 -11.78 3.44
C ALA A 117 -12.71 -12.19 2.27
N ILE A 118 -12.30 -11.90 1.03
CA ILE A 118 -13.04 -12.25 -0.18
C ILE A 118 -13.20 -13.78 -0.30
N GLU A 119 -12.14 -14.55 -0.03
CA GLU A 119 -12.19 -16.02 -0.02
C GLU A 119 -13.17 -16.54 1.04
N MET A 120 -13.16 -15.99 2.25
CA MET A 120 -14.11 -16.34 3.31
C MET A 120 -15.56 -16.04 2.90
N PHE A 121 -15.81 -14.91 2.25
CA PHE A 121 -17.15 -14.59 1.72
C PHE A 121 -17.62 -15.58 0.66
N ARG A 122 -16.73 -16.10 -0.20
CA ARG A 122 -17.07 -17.17 -1.17
C ARG A 122 -17.51 -18.46 -0.46
N LEU A 123 -16.96 -18.73 0.72
CA LEU A 123 -17.30 -19.88 1.56
C LEU A 123 -18.49 -19.62 2.50
N ASN A 124 -19.14 -18.46 2.41
CA ASN A 124 -20.17 -17.98 3.33
C ASN A 124 -19.71 -17.81 4.80
N GLN A 125 -18.40 -17.73 5.04
CA GLN A 125 -17.77 -17.48 6.34
C GLN A 125 -17.73 -15.96 6.61
N THR A 126 -18.90 -15.40 6.93
CA THR A 126 -19.09 -13.94 6.99
C THR A 126 -18.36 -13.30 8.18
N GLU A 127 -18.31 -13.98 9.32
CA GLU A 127 -17.70 -13.44 10.55
C GLU A 127 -16.17 -13.38 10.43
N GLU A 128 -15.56 -14.46 9.91
CA GLU A 128 -14.14 -14.51 9.59
C GLU A 128 -13.78 -13.55 8.45
N GLY A 129 -14.64 -13.44 7.43
CA GLY A 129 -14.46 -12.47 6.36
C GLY A 129 -14.42 -11.03 6.89
N ASN A 130 -15.36 -10.67 7.76
CA ASN A 130 -15.39 -9.35 8.39
C ASN A 130 -14.16 -9.08 9.27
N SER A 131 -13.70 -10.09 10.02
CA SER A 131 -12.48 -9.97 10.83
C SER A 131 -11.25 -9.66 9.96
N ASN A 132 -11.17 -10.27 8.76
CA ASN A 132 -10.11 -9.97 7.80
C ASN A 132 -10.25 -8.57 7.18
N ILE A 133 -11.48 -8.07 6.96
CA ILE A 133 -11.70 -6.67 6.54
C ILE A 133 -11.20 -5.68 7.59
N GLU A 134 -11.46 -5.93 8.87
CA GLU A 134 -10.96 -5.08 9.95
C GLU A 134 -9.43 -5.04 9.98
N LEU A 135 -8.78 -6.19 9.79
CA LEU A 135 -7.32 -6.27 9.69
C LEU A 135 -6.80 -5.53 8.44
N ALA A 136 -7.45 -5.71 7.29
CA ALA A 136 -7.09 -4.99 6.07
C ALA A 136 -7.13 -3.47 6.27
N ASN A 137 -8.21 -2.97 6.88
CA ASN A 137 -8.36 -1.56 7.23
C ASN A 137 -7.31 -1.09 8.23
N SER A 138 -6.98 -1.91 9.25
CA SER A 138 -5.93 -1.58 10.22
C SER A 138 -4.56 -1.42 9.56
N TYR A 139 -4.18 -2.35 8.69
CA TYR A 139 -2.93 -2.25 7.95
C TYR A 139 -2.90 -1.03 7.03
N MET A 140 -4.02 -0.71 6.37
CA MET A 140 -4.08 0.44 5.49
C MET A 140 -4.03 1.77 6.26
N LYS A 141 -4.58 1.81 7.47
CA LYS A 141 -4.41 2.92 8.40
C LYS A 141 -2.93 3.10 8.77
N SER A 142 -2.24 2.02 9.14
CA SER A 142 -0.80 2.07 9.42
C SER A 142 0.02 2.52 8.21
N ALA A 143 -0.34 2.08 6.99
CA ALA A 143 0.30 2.56 5.77
C ALA A 143 0.14 4.09 5.61
N LYS A 144 -1.03 4.65 5.93
CA LYS A 144 -1.25 6.10 5.88
C LYS A 144 -0.50 6.88 6.96
N GLU A 145 -0.36 6.31 8.15
CA GLU A 145 0.48 6.90 9.20
C GLU A 145 1.94 6.99 8.74
N LEU A 146 2.48 5.91 8.15
CA LEU A 146 3.83 5.85 7.60
C LEU A 146 4.04 6.81 6.41
N GLU A 147 3.06 6.91 5.50
CA GLU A 147 3.07 7.90 4.42
C GLU A 147 3.15 9.33 4.99
N GLY A 148 2.38 9.62 6.05
CA GLY A 148 2.39 10.91 6.72
C GLY A 148 3.76 11.23 7.36
N GLU A 149 4.38 10.28 8.04
CA GLU A 149 5.73 10.42 8.59
C GLU A 149 6.77 10.66 7.48
N ARG A 150 6.65 9.95 6.37
CA ARG A 150 7.51 10.10 5.19
C ARG A 150 7.38 11.49 4.56
N GLN A 151 6.16 12.01 4.41
CA GLN A 151 5.92 13.37 3.93
C GLN A 151 6.46 14.44 4.89
N GLU A 152 6.41 14.19 6.19
CA GLU A 152 6.96 15.09 7.20
C GLU A 152 8.49 15.19 7.10
N ILE A 153 9.19 14.10 6.72
CA ILE A 153 10.64 14.15 6.41
C ILE A 153 10.91 15.08 5.24
N VAL A 154 10.16 14.96 4.14
CA VAL A 154 10.28 15.81 2.95
C VAL A 154 10.07 17.27 3.33
N ARG A 155 8.99 17.56 4.07
CA ARG A 155 8.64 18.92 4.51
C ARG A 155 9.73 19.56 5.38
N LYS A 156 10.37 18.78 6.25
CA LYS A 156 11.44 19.25 7.14
C LYS A 156 12.80 19.41 6.46
N ASN A 157 13.01 18.77 5.31
CA ASN A 157 14.30 18.74 4.63
C ASN A 157 14.18 19.08 3.12
N PRO A 158 13.55 20.20 2.73
CA PRO A 158 13.22 20.46 1.33
C PRO A 158 14.46 20.44 0.40
N ASP A 159 15.61 20.92 0.87
CA ASP A 159 16.90 20.91 0.18
C ASP A 159 17.54 19.51 0.01
N ARG A 160 16.86 18.45 0.45
CA ARG A 160 17.21 17.05 0.17
C ARG A 160 16.24 16.36 -0.79
N PHE A 161 15.10 16.98 -1.12
CA PHE A 161 14.01 16.35 -1.87
C PHE A 161 13.52 17.17 -3.07
N GLN A 162 14.23 18.23 -3.46
CA GLN A 162 14.34 18.74 -4.84
C GLN A 162 13.05 18.91 -5.66
#